data_AF-A0A1I4XE69-F1
#
_entry.id   AF-A0A1I4XE69-F1
#
_cell.length_a   1.000
_cell.length_b   1.000
_cell.length_c   1.000
_cell.angle_alpha   90.00
_cell.angle_beta   90.00
_cell.angle_gamma   90.00
#
_symmetry.space_group_name_H-M   'P 1'
#
loop_
_entity.id
_entity.type
_entity.pdbx_description
1 polymer ?
#
loop_
_entity_poly.entity_id
_entity_poly.type
_entity_poly.pdbx_seq_one_letter_code
_entity_poly.pdbx_strand_id
1 'polypeptide(L)'
;MIPDYLTFIRFQNKRNLLYIYIVTLILLGFYWKNTFFSFSRDDAWLVSAILALVLYAFIADLKAYWAYKCVVKNVDLTHFLKKKSAGNKSLFLAPFGVLVFGYLIFCAFTWALLLFIPAGLTLVLLAVISPLFIWAIFALLRPVYIRQVTASERNTLKYKRLSHYLVITATMSVLMNLITIAPLRHSPQFDLYGRYFTLESIITMLVLCAIVLAINLIFLRFTRRYIFLGHLFMNEIDLTFSTTIPCQELYEKPRWLRLVLLVSIEFIWSALIALIVTISGWSLWFEVYFLLCYLPCLACYMLHAWWKWHNDFMMSCDMYLRWGELQSGER
;
A
#
# COMPACT_ATOMS: atom_id res chain seq x y z
N MET A 1 33.54 4.28 -8.00
CA MET A 1 33.01 4.29 -9.37
C MET A 1 31.49 4.28 -9.30
N ILE A 2 30.80 5.24 -9.91
CA ILE A 2 29.32 5.23 -9.95
C ILE A 2 28.90 4.05 -10.84
N PRO A 3 28.01 3.16 -10.38
CA PRO A 3 27.62 2.01 -11.17
C PRO A 3 26.76 2.43 -12.37
N ASP A 4 27.01 1.81 -13.51
CA ASP A 4 26.14 1.89 -14.67
C ASP A 4 24.73 1.39 -14.34
N TYR A 5 23.74 1.95 -15.03
CA TYR A 5 22.33 1.56 -14.88
C TYR A 5 22.13 0.04 -14.89
N LEU A 6 22.72 -0.69 -15.84
CA LEU A 6 22.53 -2.14 -15.96
C LEU A 6 23.06 -2.89 -14.73
N THR A 7 24.22 -2.48 -14.22
CA THR A 7 24.86 -3.08 -13.03
C THR A 7 24.02 -2.83 -11.79
N PHE A 8 23.56 -1.59 -11.59
CA PHE A 8 22.69 -1.23 -10.48
C PHE A 8 21.36 -1.99 -10.51
N ILE A 9 20.74 -2.10 -11.69
CA ILE A 9 19.44 -2.76 -11.87
C ILE A 9 19.52 -4.26 -11.62
N ARG A 10 20.61 -4.93 -12.01
CA ARG A 10 20.78 -6.37 -11.72
C ARG A 10 20.74 -6.63 -10.22
N PHE A 11 21.41 -5.81 -9.42
CA PHE A 11 21.38 -5.93 -7.96
C PHE A 11 20.00 -5.59 -7.40
N GLN A 12 19.41 -4.48 -7.84
CA GLN A 12 18.09 -4.05 -7.38
C GLN A 12 16.98 -5.06 -7.72
N ASN A 13 17.05 -5.68 -8.90
CA ASN A 13 16.06 -6.66 -9.36
C ASN A 13 16.00 -7.87 -8.44
N LYS A 14 17.14 -8.40 -7.98
CA LYS A 14 17.17 -9.54 -7.06
C LYS A 14 16.41 -9.23 -5.78
N ARG A 15 16.65 -8.05 -5.19
CA ARG A 15 16.01 -7.63 -3.95
C ARG A 15 14.53 -7.30 -4.13
N ASN A 16 14.19 -6.58 -5.19
CA ASN A 16 12.79 -6.23 -5.47
C ASN A 16 11.97 -7.49 -5.77
N LEU A 17 12.51 -8.44 -6.54
CA LEU A 17 11.83 -9.69 -6.83
C LEU A 17 11.56 -10.49 -5.55
N LEU A 18 12.55 -10.62 -4.67
CA LEU A 18 12.37 -11.26 -3.36
C LEU A 18 11.25 -10.60 -2.55
N TYR A 19 11.23 -9.27 -2.50
CA TYR A 19 10.21 -8.53 -1.76
C TYR A 19 8.81 -8.68 -2.38
N ILE A 20 8.69 -8.65 -3.72
CA ILE A 20 7.43 -8.92 -4.42
C ILE A 20 6.94 -10.32 -4.06
N TYR A 21 7.80 -11.34 -4.08
CA TYR A 21 7.44 -12.70 -3.67
C TYR A 21 6.93 -12.75 -2.24
N ILE A 22 7.67 -12.21 -1.28
CA ILE A 22 7.29 -12.23 0.14
C ILE A 22 5.91 -11.58 0.33
N VAL A 23 5.69 -10.39 -0.21
CA VAL A 23 4.41 -9.67 -0.03
C VAL A 23 3.26 -10.43 -0.70
N THR A 24 3.45 -10.90 -1.93
CA THR A 24 2.41 -11.61 -2.68
C THR A 24 2.03 -12.93 -1.99
N LEU A 25 3.03 -13.71 -1.55
CA LEU A 25 2.81 -14.98 -0.86
C LEU A 25 2.08 -14.78 0.47
N ILE A 26 2.44 -13.76 1.25
CA ILE A 26 1.76 -13.45 2.51
C ILE A 26 0.28 -13.12 2.27
N LEU A 27 -0.02 -12.23 1.31
CA LEU A 27 -1.39 -11.79 1.05
C LEU A 27 -2.26 -12.90 0.46
N LEU A 28 -1.74 -13.67 -0.51
CA LEU A 28 -2.44 -14.84 -1.04
C LEU A 28 -2.59 -15.93 0.02
N GLY A 29 -1.60 -16.12 0.89
CA GLY A 29 -1.67 -17.05 2.01
C GLY A 29 -2.78 -16.68 3.01
N PHE A 30 -2.91 -15.39 3.36
CA PHE A 30 -4.02 -14.91 4.18
C PHE A 30 -5.36 -15.12 3.49
N TYR A 31 -5.46 -14.78 2.20
CA TYR A 31 -6.68 -15.02 1.44
C TYR A 31 -7.08 -16.51 1.45
N TRP A 32 -6.13 -17.40 1.14
CA TRP A 32 -6.37 -18.84 1.11
C TRP A 32 -6.79 -19.41 2.47
N LYS A 33 -6.17 -18.91 3.55
CA LYS A 33 -6.54 -19.29 4.91
C LYS A 33 -7.97 -18.85 5.24
N ASN A 34 -8.34 -17.63 4.82
CA ASN A 34 -9.66 -17.06 5.06
C ASN A 34 -10.76 -17.74 4.24
N THR A 35 -10.45 -18.39 3.13
CA THR A 35 -11.38 -19.22 2.35
C THR A 35 -11.43 -20.69 2.80
N PHE A 36 -10.87 -21.04 3.97
CA PHE A 36 -10.74 -22.43 4.44
C PHE A 36 -10.04 -23.36 3.44
N PHE A 37 -9.04 -22.82 2.74
CA PHE A 37 -8.30 -23.52 1.70
C PHE A 37 -9.11 -23.92 0.46
N SER A 38 -10.34 -23.42 0.33
CA SER A 38 -11.13 -23.54 -0.89
C SER A 38 -10.78 -22.42 -1.87
N PHE A 39 -10.79 -22.73 -3.16
CA PHE A 39 -10.62 -21.75 -4.22
C PHE A 39 -11.61 -22.07 -5.33
N SER A 40 -12.36 -21.06 -5.77
CA SER A 40 -13.44 -21.18 -6.73
C SER A 40 -13.30 -20.12 -7.84
N ARG A 41 -14.22 -20.14 -8.81
CA ARG A 41 -14.26 -19.11 -9.86
C ARG A 41 -14.65 -17.73 -9.35
N ASP A 42 -15.43 -17.67 -8.29
CA ASP A 42 -15.88 -16.40 -7.70
C ASP A 42 -14.72 -15.67 -7.01
N ASP A 43 -13.74 -16.43 -6.51
CA ASP A 43 -12.51 -15.91 -5.89
C ASP A 43 -11.55 -15.27 -6.89
N ALA A 44 -11.69 -15.57 -8.19
CA ALA A 44 -10.80 -15.09 -9.24
C ALA A 44 -10.71 -13.55 -9.25
N TRP A 45 -11.84 -12.88 -9.06
CA TRP A 45 -11.92 -11.42 -9.04
C TRP A 45 -11.21 -10.84 -7.82
N LEU A 46 -11.39 -11.43 -6.64
CA LEU A 46 -10.78 -10.95 -5.39
C LEU A 46 -9.26 -11.16 -5.40
N VAL A 47 -8.79 -12.35 -5.78
CA VAL A 47 -7.36 -12.64 -5.91
C VAL A 47 -6.70 -11.73 -6.94
N SER A 48 -7.35 -11.48 -8.08
CA SER A 48 -6.84 -10.56 -9.09
C SER A 48 -6.74 -9.12 -8.57
N ALA A 49 -7.68 -8.69 -7.73
CA ALA A 49 -7.63 -7.38 -7.08
C ALA A 49 -6.46 -7.28 -6.08
N ILE A 50 -6.18 -8.34 -5.30
CA ILE A 50 -4.99 -8.41 -4.44
C ILE A 50 -3.72 -8.23 -5.27
N LEU A 51 -3.57 -9.00 -6.34
CA LEU A 51 -2.39 -8.94 -7.22
C LEU A 51 -2.21 -7.55 -7.85
N ALA A 52 -3.30 -6.93 -8.30
CA ALA A 52 -3.29 -5.59 -8.86
C ALA A 52 -2.90 -4.52 -7.83
N LEU A 53 -3.38 -4.64 -6.58
CA LEU A 53 -3.01 -3.73 -5.50
C LEU A 53 -1.55 -3.90 -5.08
N VAL A 54 -1.02 -5.12 -5.08
CA VAL A 54 0.42 -5.36 -4.88
C VAL A 54 1.20 -4.64 -5.98
N LEU A 55 0.84 -4.84 -7.25
CA LEU A 55 1.48 -4.16 -8.38
C LEU A 55 1.43 -2.63 -8.23
N TYR A 56 0.27 -2.08 -7.86
CA TYR A 56 0.09 -0.66 -7.60
C TYR A 56 1.05 -0.15 -6.51
N ALA A 57 1.21 -0.88 -5.40
CA ALA A 57 2.09 -0.47 -4.30
C ALA A 57 3.56 -0.31 -4.74
N PHE A 58 4.03 -1.13 -5.69
CA PHE A 58 5.38 -1.01 -6.26
C PHE A 58 5.55 0.13 -7.27
N ILE A 59 4.46 0.55 -7.91
CA ILE A 59 4.47 1.53 -9.00
C ILE A 59 4.19 2.95 -8.49
N ALA A 60 3.32 3.10 -7.48
CA ALA A 60 2.85 4.38 -6.97
C ALA A 60 3.99 5.37 -6.67
N ASP A 61 5.05 4.90 -6.03
CA ASP A 61 6.20 5.71 -5.61
C ASP A 61 7.44 5.55 -6.53
N LEU A 62 7.31 4.80 -7.64
CA LEU A 62 8.44 4.47 -8.51
C LEU A 62 9.08 5.72 -9.14
N LYS A 63 8.26 6.68 -9.56
CA LYS A 63 8.72 7.95 -10.14
C LYS A 63 9.60 8.72 -9.15
N ALA A 64 9.11 8.90 -7.93
CA ALA A 64 9.82 9.65 -6.89
C ALA A 64 11.10 8.93 -6.45
N TYR A 65 11.06 7.61 -6.33
CA TYR A 65 12.26 6.81 -6.07
C TYR A 65 13.37 7.06 -7.09
N TRP A 66 13.02 7.08 -8.38
CA TRP A 66 14.00 7.35 -9.44
C TRP A 66 14.45 8.80 -9.48
N ALA A 67 13.57 9.78 -9.21
CA ALA A 67 13.95 11.18 -9.08
C ALA A 67 15.07 11.39 -8.06
N TYR A 68 14.94 10.80 -6.87
CA TYR A 68 16.00 10.80 -5.86
C TYR A 68 17.31 10.21 -6.40
N LYS A 69 17.25 9.03 -7.05
CA LYS A 69 18.45 8.36 -7.58
C LYS A 69 19.12 9.14 -8.71
N CYS A 70 18.35 9.80 -9.56
CA CYS A 70 18.83 10.66 -10.64
C CYS A 70 19.59 11.87 -10.08
N VAL A 71 19.00 12.60 -9.14
CA VAL A 71 19.57 13.87 -8.65
C VAL A 71 20.83 13.66 -7.83
N VAL A 72 20.87 12.62 -7.00
CA VAL A 72 22.05 12.29 -6.18
C VAL A 72 23.18 11.65 -7.03
N LYS A 73 22.95 11.43 -8.33
CA LYS A 73 23.93 10.82 -9.27
C LYS A 73 24.48 9.47 -8.76
N ASN A 74 23.66 8.71 -8.04
CA ASN A 74 24.02 7.39 -7.53
C ASN A 74 24.11 6.32 -8.63
N VAL A 75 23.62 6.63 -9.83
CA VAL A 75 23.54 5.74 -10.99
C VAL A 75 23.81 6.56 -12.25
N ASP A 76 24.62 6.05 -13.17
CA ASP A 76 24.78 6.67 -14.48
C ASP A 76 23.54 6.43 -15.36
N LEU A 77 22.87 7.52 -15.73
CA LEU A 77 21.65 7.55 -16.54
C LEU A 77 21.83 8.27 -17.89
N THR A 78 23.08 8.53 -18.29
CA THR A 78 23.43 9.18 -19.57
C THR A 78 22.78 8.49 -20.78
N HIS A 79 22.61 7.17 -20.74
CA HIS A 79 21.89 6.41 -21.77
C HIS A 79 20.42 6.85 -21.98
N PHE A 80 19.75 7.35 -20.93
CA PHE A 80 18.35 7.80 -21.01
C PHE A 80 18.22 9.26 -21.43
N LEU A 81 19.21 10.10 -21.11
CA LEU A 81 19.23 11.53 -21.46
C LEU A 81 19.28 11.78 -22.97
N LYS A 82 19.86 10.85 -23.74
CA LYS A 82 19.99 10.99 -25.21
C LYS A 82 18.70 10.69 -25.99
N LYS A 83 17.69 10.08 -25.37
CA LYS A 83 16.43 9.72 -26.04
C LYS A 83 15.33 10.70 -25.68
N LYS A 84 14.87 11.51 -26.65
CA LYS A 84 13.69 12.37 -26.50
C LYS A 84 12.51 11.52 -25.99
N SER A 85 11.92 11.97 -24.89
CA SER A 85 10.64 11.44 -24.41
C SER A 85 9.59 11.73 -25.48
N ALA A 86 8.91 10.69 -25.96
CA ALA A 86 7.72 10.86 -26.78
C ALA A 86 6.69 11.59 -25.90
N GLY A 87 6.36 12.82 -26.29
CA GLY A 87 5.38 13.65 -25.60
C GLY A 87 4.09 12.88 -25.35
N ASN A 88 3.55 13.10 -24.15
CA ASN A 88 2.17 12.78 -23.79
C ASN A 88 1.74 11.30 -23.99
N LYS A 89 2.19 10.42 -23.08
CA LYS A 89 1.46 9.18 -22.76
C LYS A 89 0.92 9.33 -21.34
N SER A 90 -0.24 9.96 -21.20
CA SER A 90 -1.59 9.36 -21.25
C SER A 90 -1.85 8.48 -20.02
N LEU A 91 -2.94 8.81 -19.32
CA LEU A 91 -3.50 8.27 -18.07
C LEU A 91 -3.17 6.79 -17.76
N PHE A 92 -3.06 5.96 -18.79
CA PHE A 92 -2.68 4.53 -18.75
C PHE A 92 -1.38 4.22 -18.01
N LEU A 93 -0.39 5.12 -18.06
CA LEU A 93 0.88 4.93 -17.36
C LEU A 93 0.87 5.47 -15.94
N ALA A 94 -0.17 6.20 -15.52
CA ALA A 94 -0.30 6.64 -14.14
C ALA A 94 -0.51 5.42 -13.21
N PRO A 95 -0.09 5.47 -11.94
CA PRO A 95 -0.24 4.34 -11.02
C PRO A 95 -1.67 3.78 -10.95
N PHE A 96 -2.68 4.64 -10.92
CA PHE A 96 -4.10 4.21 -10.97
C PHE A 96 -4.49 3.55 -12.29
N GLY A 97 -3.96 4.03 -13.43
CA GLY A 97 -4.12 3.36 -14.70
C GLY A 97 -3.56 1.94 -14.62
N VAL A 98 -2.32 1.79 -14.15
CA VAL A 98 -1.69 0.46 -14.01
C VAL A 98 -2.46 -0.45 -13.04
N LEU A 99 -3.08 0.08 -11.99
CA LEU A 99 -3.97 -0.71 -11.12
C LEU A 99 -5.15 -1.31 -11.90
N VAL A 100 -5.87 -0.49 -12.68
CA VAL A 100 -7.04 -0.95 -13.45
C VAL A 100 -6.64 -1.94 -14.54
N PHE A 101 -5.59 -1.65 -15.31
CA PHE A 101 -5.11 -2.56 -16.35
C PHE A 101 -4.52 -3.84 -15.76
N GLY A 102 -3.75 -3.72 -14.69
CA GLY A 102 -3.22 -4.85 -13.94
C GLY A 102 -4.35 -5.76 -13.47
N TYR A 103 -5.40 -5.20 -12.88
CA TYR A 103 -6.58 -5.95 -12.46
C TYR A 103 -7.22 -6.76 -13.60
N LEU A 104 -7.46 -6.13 -14.74
CA LEU A 104 -8.05 -6.82 -15.91
C LEU A 104 -7.14 -7.96 -16.41
N ILE A 105 -5.83 -7.73 -16.48
CA ILE A 105 -4.87 -8.74 -16.92
C ILE A 105 -4.81 -9.91 -15.91
N PHE A 106 -4.75 -9.62 -14.60
CA PHE A 106 -4.78 -10.66 -13.58
C PHE A 106 -6.10 -11.43 -13.59
N CYS A 107 -7.24 -10.77 -13.84
CA CYS A 107 -8.52 -11.45 -13.98
C CYS A 107 -8.50 -12.42 -15.14
N ALA A 108 -8.09 -11.97 -16.34
CA ALA A 108 -7.99 -12.81 -17.52
C ALA A 108 -7.04 -13.99 -17.31
N PHE A 109 -5.88 -13.74 -16.68
CA PHE A 109 -4.91 -14.78 -16.35
C PHE A 109 -5.47 -15.81 -15.36
N THR A 110 -6.10 -15.35 -14.29
CA THR A 110 -6.67 -16.21 -13.25
C THR A 110 -7.82 -17.05 -13.79
N TRP A 111 -8.71 -16.44 -14.58
CA TRP A 111 -9.78 -17.14 -15.28
C TRP A 111 -9.25 -18.18 -16.27
N ALA A 112 -8.24 -17.83 -17.08
CA ALA A 112 -7.63 -18.77 -17.99
C ALA A 112 -7.04 -19.98 -17.25
N LEU A 113 -6.33 -19.76 -16.14
CA LEU A 113 -5.82 -20.87 -15.33
C LEU A 113 -6.94 -21.74 -14.76
N LEU A 114 -8.04 -21.15 -14.30
CA LEU A 114 -9.21 -21.88 -13.79
C LEU A 114 -9.99 -22.67 -14.87
N LEU A 115 -9.79 -22.36 -16.16
CA LEU A 115 -10.35 -23.15 -17.26
C LEU A 115 -9.56 -24.43 -17.52
N PHE A 116 -8.24 -24.39 -17.34
CA PHE A 116 -7.35 -25.51 -17.71
C PHE A 116 -6.88 -26.34 -16.52
N ILE A 117 -6.95 -25.80 -15.29
CA ILE A 117 -6.32 -26.38 -14.09
C ILE A 117 -7.35 -26.48 -12.97
N PRO A 118 -7.35 -27.57 -12.17
CA PRO A 118 -8.22 -27.68 -11.01
C PRO A 118 -7.92 -26.58 -9.99
N ALA A 119 -8.98 -26.07 -9.36
CA ALA A 119 -8.91 -24.85 -8.56
C ALA A 119 -7.90 -24.90 -7.40
N GLY A 120 -7.71 -26.07 -6.77
CA GLY A 120 -6.71 -26.25 -5.71
C GLY A 120 -5.27 -26.00 -6.17
N LEU A 121 -4.92 -26.34 -7.41
CA LEU A 121 -3.59 -26.09 -7.98
C LEU A 121 -3.47 -24.67 -8.55
N THR A 122 -4.58 -24.06 -8.97
CA THR A 122 -4.58 -22.73 -9.56
C THR A 122 -4.00 -21.68 -8.62
N LEU A 123 -4.39 -21.68 -7.35
CA LEU A 123 -3.87 -20.69 -6.39
C LEU A 123 -2.37 -20.87 -6.11
N VAL A 124 -1.89 -22.11 -6.07
CA VAL A 124 -0.46 -22.41 -5.91
C VAL A 124 0.33 -21.89 -7.12
N LEU A 125 -0.18 -22.10 -8.33
CA LEU A 125 0.43 -21.57 -9.54
C LEU A 125 0.40 -20.05 -9.58
N LEU A 126 -0.71 -19.42 -9.17
CA LEU A 126 -0.79 -17.97 -9.02
C LEU A 126 0.24 -17.46 -8.01
N ALA A 127 0.43 -18.15 -6.89
CA ALA A 127 1.40 -17.78 -5.86
C ALA A 127 2.85 -17.82 -6.37
N VAL A 128 3.17 -18.73 -7.30
CA VAL A 128 4.51 -18.86 -7.89
C VAL A 128 4.71 -17.92 -9.08
N ILE A 129 3.73 -17.81 -9.97
CA ILE A 129 3.86 -17.12 -11.26
C ILE A 129 3.52 -15.63 -11.14
N SER A 130 2.51 -15.25 -10.35
CA SER A 130 2.08 -13.85 -10.24
C SER A 130 3.19 -12.90 -9.76
N PRO A 131 4.06 -13.27 -8.81
CA PRO A 131 5.21 -12.43 -8.44
C PRO A 131 6.15 -12.13 -9.61
N LEU A 132 6.42 -13.13 -10.48
CA LEU A 132 7.24 -12.94 -11.69
C LEU A 132 6.53 -12.02 -12.67
N PHE A 133 5.23 -12.16 -12.81
CA PHE A 133 4.43 -11.36 -13.71
C PHE A 133 4.34 -9.89 -13.24
N ILE A 134 4.10 -9.66 -11.94
CA ILE A 134 4.19 -8.34 -11.29
C ILE A 134 5.57 -7.73 -11.53
N TRP A 135 6.63 -8.51 -11.31
CA TRP A 135 8.00 -8.05 -11.54
C TRP A 135 8.27 -7.72 -13.02
N ALA A 136 7.75 -8.50 -13.96
CA ALA A 136 7.92 -8.26 -15.39
C ALA A 136 7.27 -6.93 -15.79
N ILE A 137 6.02 -6.68 -15.36
CA ILE A 137 5.34 -5.40 -15.59
C ILE A 137 6.13 -4.25 -14.96
N PHE A 138 6.57 -4.41 -13.71
CA PHE A 138 7.41 -3.42 -13.02
C PHE A 138 8.72 -3.13 -13.76
N ALA A 139 9.40 -4.16 -14.28
CA ALA A 139 10.64 -4.02 -15.04
C ALA A 139 10.43 -3.31 -16.38
N LEU A 140 9.31 -3.58 -17.07
CA LEU A 140 8.92 -2.91 -18.32
C LEU A 140 8.57 -1.43 -18.12
N LEU A 141 7.88 -1.10 -17.03
CA LEU A 141 7.46 0.27 -16.74
C LEU A 141 8.61 1.15 -16.24
N ARG A 142 9.57 0.59 -15.50
CA ARG A 142 10.71 1.31 -14.93
C ARG A 142 11.45 2.24 -15.92
N PRO A 143 11.93 1.80 -17.10
CA PRO A 143 12.59 2.70 -18.04
C PRO A 143 11.69 3.82 -18.54
N VAL A 144 10.37 3.61 -18.59
CA VAL A 144 9.41 4.67 -18.96
C VAL A 144 9.33 5.72 -17.85
N TYR A 145 9.20 5.29 -16.59
CA TYR A 145 9.20 6.18 -15.44
C TYR A 145 10.52 6.96 -15.28
N ILE A 146 11.66 6.33 -15.55
CA ILE A 146 12.97 7.02 -15.55
C ILE A 146 13.01 8.11 -16.62
N ARG A 147 12.54 7.83 -17.84
CA ARG A 147 12.45 8.83 -18.91
C ARG A 147 11.50 9.97 -18.55
N GLN A 148 10.39 9.66 -17.89
CA GLN A 148 9.45 10.69 -17.40
C GLN A 148 10.11 11.62 -16.38
N VAL A 149 10.93 11.10 -15.45
CA VAL A 149 11.68 11.93 -14.49
C VAL A 149 12.65 12.88 -15.21
N THR A 150 13.32 12.43 -16.26
CA THR A 150 14.26 13.27 -17.03
C THR A 150 13.56 14.29 -17.92
N ALA A 151 12.33 14.02 -18.36
CA ALA A 151 11.59 14.84 -19.31
C ALA A 151 10.50 15.71 -18.68
N SER A 152 10.05 15.40 -17.47
CA SER A 152 9.01 16.18 -16.80
C SER A 152 9.54 17.55 -16.41
N GLU A 153 8.76 18.58 -16.72
CA GLU A 153 8.95 19.89 -16.12
C GLU A 153 8.85 19.75 -14.59
N ARG A 154 9.87 20.23 -13.89
CA ARG A 154 10.01 20.10 -12.43
C ARG A 154 9.02 20.99 -11.65
N ASN A 155 7.91 21.45 -12.24
CA ASN A 155 7.12 22.56 -11.71
C ASN A 155 5.63 22.24 -11.55
N THR A 156 5.25 20.97 -11.33
CA THR A 156 3.85 20.61 -11.05
C THR A 156 3.68 20.14 -9.61
N LEU A 157 3.13 21.01 -8.76
CA LEU A 157 2.71 20.64 -7.41
C LEU A 157 1.59 19.60 -7.47
N LYS A 158 1.90 18.37 -7.04
CA LYS A 158 0.97 17.24 -7.09
C LYS A 158 0.25 17.04 -5.76
N TYR A 159 0.96 17.20 -4.64
CA TYR A 159 0.38 17.04 -3.30
C TYR A 159 0.61 18.29 -2.45
N LYS A 160 -0.49 18.98 -2.12
CA LYS A 160 -0.44 20.20 -1.28
C LYS A 160 -0.24 19.92 0.20
N ARG A 161 -0.72 18.76 0.70
CA ARG A 161 -0.73 18.43 2.14
C ARG A 161 -0.46 16.95 2.36
N LEU A 162 0.23 16.64 3.46
CA LEU A 162 0.48 15.26 3.91
C LEU A 162 -0.82 14.47 4.09
N SER A 163 -1.90 15.12 4.55
CA SER A 163 -3.21 14.49 4.74
C SER A 163 -3.76 13.87 3.44
N HIS A 164 -3.60 14.54 2.29
CA HIS A 164 -4.09 14.01 1.01
C HIS A 164 -3.32 12.76 0.59
N TYR A 165 -1.99 12.77 0.74
CA TYR A 165 -1.15 11.62 0.44
C TYR A 165 -1.44 10.44 1.40
N LEU A 166 -1.74 10.75 2.66
CA LEU A 166 -2.15 9.79 3.67
C LEU A 166 -3.50 9.14 3.37
N VAL A 167 -4.52 9.93 3.04
CA VAL A 167 -5.84 9.42 2.70
C VAL A 167 -5.76 8.43 1.53
N ILE A 168 -5.05 8.78 0.45
CA ILE A 168 -4.90 7.87 -0.70
C ILE A 168 -4.23 6.56 -0.30
N THR A 169 -3.17 6.61 0.50
CA THR A 169 -2.48 5.39 0.94
C THR A 169 -3.35 4.55 1.86
N ALA A 170 -4.09 5.20 2.76
CA ALA A 170 -4.97 4.53 3.70
C ALA A 170 -6.18 3.91 3.01
N THR A 171 -6.77 4.57 2.01
CA THR A 171 -7.84 3.97 1.21
C THR A 171 -7.38 2.71 0.50
N MET A 172 -6.15 2.70 -0.02
CA MET A 172 -5.58 1.51 -0.66
C MET A 172 -5.31 0.39 0.34
N SER A 173 -4.86 0.72 1.56
CA SER A 173 -4.69 -0.24 2.65
C SER A 173 -6.03 -0.82 3.09
N VAL A 174 -7.06 0.00 3.28
CA VAL A 174 -8.42 -0.45 3.60
C VAL A 174 -8.95 -1.38 2.52
N LEU A 175 -8.80 -1.01 1.24
CA LEU A 175 -9.24 -1.85 0.12
C LEU A 175 -8.54 -3.21 0.12
N MET A 176 -7.20 -3.23 0.31
CA MET A 176 -6.44 -4.48 0.42
C MET A 176 -6.94 -5.35 1.58
N ASN A 177 -7.18 -4.74 2.75
CA ASN A 177 -7.64 -5.46 3.92
C ASN A 177 -9.03 -6.06 3.69
N LEU A 178 -9.98 -5.28 3.17
CA LEU A 178 -11.34 -5.75 2.88
C LEU A 178 -11.34 -6.94 1.93
N ILE A 179 -10.58 -6.87 0.84
CA ILE A 179 -10.51 -7.96 -0.13
C ILE A 179 -9.89 -9.21 0.50
N THR A 180 -8.89 -9.04 1.36
CA THR A 180 -8.21 -10.16 2.02
C THR A 180 -9.09 -10.84 3.07
N ILE A 181 -9.91 -10.09 3.80
CA ILE A 181 -10.79 -10.62 4.86
C ILE A 181 -12.18 -11.01 4.37
N ALA A 182 -12.63 -10.51 3.21
CA ALA A 182 -13.98 -10.76 2.69
C ALA A 182 -14.41 -12.24 2.72
N PRO A 183 -13.53 -13.22 2.42
CA PRO A 183 -13.90 -14.64 2.52
C PRO A 183 -14.36 -15.10 3.91
N LEU A 184 -13.95 -14.42 4.98
CA LEU A 184 -14.35 -14.76 6.36
C LEU A 184 -15.85 -14.70 6.57
N ARG A 185 -16.61 -13.97 5.75
CA ARG A 185 -18.08 -13.95 5.81
C ARG A 185 -18.74 -15.33 5.70
N HIS A 186 -18.06 -16.30 5.08
CA HIS A 186 -18.55 -17.67 4.91
C HIS A 186 -18.22 -18.58 6.09
N SER A 187 -17.50 -18.07 7.09
CA SER A 187 -17.16 -18.83 8.29
C SER A 187 -18.27 -18.76 9.34
N PRO A 188 -18.48 -19.84 10.12
CA PRO A 188 -19.54 -19.88 11.13
C PRO A 188 -19.32 -18.87 12.27
N GLN A 189 -18.07 -18.51 12.55
CA GLN A 189 -17.70 -17.53 13.58
C GLN A 189 -18.09 -16.09 13.22
N PHE A 190 -18.26 -15.82 11.93
CA PHE A 190 -18.56 -14.50 11.39
C PHE A 190 -19.97 -14.43 10.78
N ASP A 191 -20.75 -15.49 10.91
CA ASP A 191 -22.17 -15.55 10.58
C ASP A 191 -23.01 -14.89 11.68
N LEU A 192 -23.04 -13.55 11.67
CA LEU A 192 -23.56 -12.73 12.76
C LEU A 192 -25.03 -12.32 12.61
N TYR A 193 -25.77 -12.85 11.62
CA TYR A 193 -27.14 -12.44 11.34
C TYR A 193 -28.04 -12.57 12.58
N GLY A 194 -28.33 -11.43 13.21
CA GLY A 194 -29.17 -11.34 14.42
C GLY A 194 -28.48 -11.65 15.74
N ARG A 195 -27.17 -11.97 15.75
CA ARG A 195 -26.37 -12.28 16.97
C ARG A 195 -25.20 -11.33 17.19
N TYR A 196 -25.34 -10.08 16.75
CA TYR A 196 -24.29 -9.05 16.82
C TYR A 196 -23.92 -8.64 18.25
N PHE A 197 -24.87 -8.62 19.19
CA PHE A 197 -24.61 -8.27 20.59
C PHE A 197 -24.39 -9.52 21.47
N THR A 198 -23.41 -10.33 21.10
CA THR A 198 -22.94 -11.45 21.92
C THR A 198 -21.48 -11.25 22.27
N LEU A 199 -21.05 -11.66 23.47
CA LEU A 199 -19.66 -11.54 23.89
C LEU A 199 -18.69 -12.25 22.91
N GLU A 200 -19.11 -13.39 22.37
CA GLU A 200 -18.36 -14.12 21.34
C GLU A 200 -18.14 -13.29 20.07
N SER A 201 -19.19 -12.65 19.54
CA SER A 201 -19.10 -11.81 18.33
C SER A 201 -18.22 -10.57 18.53
N ILE A 202 -18.32 -9.93 19.70
CA ILE A 202 -17.53 -8.74 20.04
C ILE A 202 -16.05 -9.11 20.15
N ILE A 203 -15.72 -10.21 20.83
CA ILE A 203 -14.34 -10.68 20.96
C ILE A 203 -13.79 -11.09 19.59
N THR A 204 -14.57 -11.80 18.78
CA THR A 204 -14.16 -12.22 17.44
C THR A 204 -13.81 -11.03 16.54
N MET A 205 -14.64 -9.99 16.55
CA MET A 205 -14.38 -8.75 15.81
C MET A 205 -13.17 -7.99 16.35
N LEU A 206 -13.02 -7.90 17.67
CA LEU A 206 -11.88 -7.23 18.30
C LEU A 206 -10.57 -7.90 17.90
N VAL A 207 -10.52 -9.25 17.93
CA VAL A 207 -9.35 -10.02 17.50
C VAL A 207 -9.04 -9.78 16.02
N LEU A 208 -10.06 -9.82 15.16
CA LEU A 208 -9.87 -9.54 13.73
C LEU A 208 -9.32 -8.11 13.50
N CYS A 209 -9.90 -7.11 14.14
CA CYS A 209 -9.46 -5.70 14.03
C CYS A 209 -8.02 -5.52 14.53
N ALA A 210 -7.67 -6.16 15.64
CA ALA A 210 -6.32 -6.14 16.20
C ALA A 210 -5.29 -6.79 15.25
N ILE A 211 -5.62 -7.93 14.65
CA ILE A 211 -4.75 -8.61 13.67
C ILE A 211 -4.55 -7.73 12.43
N VAL A 212 -5.64 -7.20 11.85
CA VAL A 212 -5.56 -6.33 10.67
C VAL A 212 -4.72 -5.08 10.98
N LEU A 213 -4.93 -4.45 12.13
CA LEU A 213 -4.12 -3.32 12.56
C LEU A 213 -2.64 -3.69 12.74
N ALA A 214 -2.33 -4.82 13.38
CA ALA A 214 -0.96 -5.27 13.59
C ALA A 214 -0.23 -5.46 12.25
N ILE A 215 -0.88 -6.09 11.28
CA ILE A 215 -0.37 -6.27 9.92
C ILE A 215 -0.11 -4.91 9.26
N ASN A 216 -1.06 -3.99 9.31
CA ASN A 216 -0.91 -2.64 8.76
C ASN A 216 0.26 -1.87 9.40
N LEU A 217 0.43 -1.98 10.73
CA LEU A 217 1.53 -1.35 11.45
C LEU A 217 2.89 -1.97 11.11
N ILE A 218 2.96 -3.28 10.83
CA ILE A 218 4.17 -3.94 10.33
C ILE A 218 4.56 -3.37 8.96
N PHE A 219 3.63 -3.28 8.02
CA PHE A 219 3.89 -2.68 6.70
C PHE A 219 4.22 -1.19 6.81
N LEU A 220 3.66 -0.48 7.78
CA LEU A 220 4.01 0.91 8.02
C LEU A 220 5.45 1.10 8.49
N ARG A 221 6.19 0.06 8.92
CA ARG A 221 7.61 0.17 9.35
C ARG A 221 8.57 0.54 8.23
N PHE A 222 8.23 0.35 6.97
CA PHE A 222 9.07 0.80 5.86
C PHE A 222 9.14 2.33 5.80
N THR A 223 10.34 2.90 5.68
CA THR A 223 10.56 4.36 5.67
C THR A 223 10.26 4.93 4.30
N ARG A 224 9.64 6.12 4.27
CA ARG A 224 9.34 6.84 3.02
C ARG A 224 10.26 8.04 2.78
N ARG A 225 11.30 8.23 3.60
CA ARG A 225 12.28 9.32 3.51
C ARG A 225 12.77 9.57 2.06
N TYR A 226 13.31 8.55 1.41
CA TYR A 226 13.85 8.71 0.04
C TYR A 226 12.77 8.97 -1.02
N ILE A 227 11.53 8.54 -0.77
CA ILE A 227 10.40 8.81 -1.65
C ILE A 227 10.00 10.28 -1.53
N PHE A 228 9.86 10.81 -0.31
CA PHE A 228 9.59 12.24 -0.08
C PHE A 228 10.69 13.14 -0.62
N LEU A 229 11.96 12.75 -0.45
CA LEU A 229 13.08 13.47 -1.02
C LEU A 229 13.01 13.51 -2.56
N GLY A 230 12.60 12.40 -3.18
CA GLY A 230 12.33 12.35 -4.61
C GLY A 230 11.21 13.28 -5.07
N HIS A 231 10.12 13.36 -4.30
CA HIS A 231 9.04 14.31 -4.59
C HIS A 231 9.47 15.77 -4.44
N LEU A 232 10.30 16.10 -3.42
CA LEU A 232 10.87 17.43 -3.23
C LEU A 232 11.76 17.84 -4.44
N PHE A 233 12.61 16.93 -4.93
CA PHE A 233 13.45 17.22 -6.11
C PHE A 233 12.67 17.44 -7.41
N MET A 234 11.46 16.92 -7.48
CA MET A 234 10.55 17.09 -8.62
C MET A 234 9.63 18.31 -8.46
N ASN A 235 9.74 19.04 -7.34
CA ASN A 235 8.78 20.02 -6.82
C ASN A 235 7.32 19.54 -6.92
N GLU A 236 7.09 18.25 -6.68
CA GLU A 236 5.72 17.71 -6.56
C GLU A 236 5.11 18.01 -5.18
N ILE A 237 5.99 18.33 -4.22
CA ILE A 237 5.70 18.61 -2.81
C ILE A 237 6.56 19.80 -2.38
N ASP A 238 6.01 20.68 -1.55
CA ASP A 238 6.71 21.83 -0.97
C ASP A 238 7.26 21.54 0.44
N LEU A 239 8.16 22.40 0.94
CA LEU A 239 8.65 22.35 2.32
C LEU A 239 7.53 22.51 3.36
N THR A 240 6.41 23.15 3.00
CA THR A 240 5.23 23.33 3.86
C THR A 240 4.25 22.16 3.82
N PHE A 241 4.62 21.03 3.20
CA PHE A 241 3.74 19.87 3.03
C PHE A 241 3.26 19.24 4.34
N SER A 242 4.07 19.33 5.40
CA SER A 242 3.71 18.88 6.73
C SER A 242 4.14 19.90 7.78
N THR A 243 3.19 20.67 8.31
CA THR A 243 3.46 21.77 9.24
C THR A 243 3.25 21.40 10.70
N THR A 244 2.34 20.47 11.01
CA THR A 244 1.92 20.17 12.38
C THR A 244 1.79 18.68 12.64
N ILE A 245 2.15 18.28 13.86
CA ILE A 245 1.90 16.93 14.40
C ILE A 245 0.50 16.93 15.02
N PRO A 246 -0.47 16.18 14.48
CA PRO A 246 -1.80 16.06 15.10
C PRO A 246 -1.70 15.31 16.43
N CYS A 247 -2.50 15.69 17.42
CA CYS A 247 -2.61 15.01 18.73
C CYS A 247 -1.24 14.78 19.41
N GLN A 248 -0.46 15.85 19.58
CA GLN A 248 0.88 15.80 20.16
C GLN A 248 0.91 15.13 21.54
N GLU A 249 -0.07 15.41 22.40
CA GLU A 249 -0.17 14.79 23.73
C GLU A 249 -0.20 13.26 23.67
N LEU A 250 -0.89 12.69 22.67
CA LEU A 250 -0.96 11.24 22.47
C LEU A 250 0.33 10.72 21.84
N TYR A 251 0.98 11.50 20.97
CA TYR A 251 2.25 11.14 20.34
C TYR A 251 3.36 10.89 21.38
N GLU A 252 3.41 11.75 22.40
CA GLU A 252 4.40 11.73 23.48
C GLU A 252 4.23 10.55 24.43
N LYS A 253 3.04 9.94 24.49
CA LYS A 253 2.80 8.75 25.33
C LYS A 253 3.58 7.52 24.84
N PRO A 254 4.01 6.64 25.76
CA PRO A 254 4.67 5.41 25.38
C PRO A 254 3.74 4.50 24.54
N ARG A 255 4.34 3.69 23.66
CA ARG A 255 3.58 2.86 22.71
C ARG A 255 2.62 1.88 23.40
N TRP A 256 3.01 1.28 24.52
CA TRP A 256 2.16 0.33 25.26
C TRP A 256 0.88 1.02 25.78
N LEU A 257 0.98 2.24 26.32
CA LEU A 257 -0.16 2.97 26.84
C LEU A 257 -1.16 3.31 25.72
N ARG A 258 -0.65 3.73 24.56
CA ARG A 258 -1.49 3.96 23.37
C ARG A 258 -2.23 2.69 22.93
N LEU A 259 -1.55 1.53 22.97
CA LEU A 259 -2.17 0.26 22.60
C LEU A 259 -3.24 -0.18 23.61
N VAL A 260 -2.98 -0.01 24.92
CA VAL A 260 -3.98 -0.30 25.96
C VAL A 260 -5.20 0.60 25.78
N LEU A 261 -5.00 1.90 25.61
CA LEU A 261 -6.07 2.86 25.37
C LEU A 261 -6.86 2.51 24.10
N LEU A 262 -6.17 2.12 23.02
CA LEU A 262 -6.81 1.67 21.79
C LEU A 262 -7.68 0.43 22.02
N VAL A 263 -7.16 -0.60 22.69
CA VAL A 263 -7.91 -1.84 22.95
C VAL A 263 -9.15 -1.55 23.79
N SER A 264 -9.04 -0.69 24.80
CA SER A 264 -10.20 -0.25 25.61
C SER A 264 -11.24 0.49 24.77
N ILE A 265 -10.82 1.43 23.93
CA ILE A 265 -11.73 2.17 23.03
C ILE A 265 -12.37 1.22 22.03
N GLU A 266 -11.60 0.33 21.41
CA GLU A 266 -12.07 -0.63 20.41
C GLU A 266 -13.12 -1.58 21.00
N PHE A 267 -12.91 -2.06 22.23
CA PHE A 267 -13.88 -2.91 22.93
C PHE A 267 -15.21 -2.18 23.18
N ILE A 268 -15.15 -0.96 23.72
CA ILE A 268 -16.34 -0.14 23.98
C ILE A 268 -17.05 0.19 22.66
N TRP A 269 -16.29 0.56 21.64
CA TRP A 269 -16.81 0.91 20.31
C TRP A 269 -17.51 -0.28 19.64
N SER A 270 -16.85 -1.44 19.63
CA SER A 270 -17.43 -2.67 19.04
C SER A 270 -18.72 -3.07 19.76
N ALA A 271 -18.76 -2.98 21.09
CA ALA A 271 -19.96 -3.24 21.88
C ALA A 271 -21.10 -2.25 21.57
N LEU A 272 -20.76 -0.96 21.37
CA LEU A 272 -21.73 0.08 21.02
C LEU A 272 -22.30 -0.15 19.61
N ILE A 273 -21.46 -0.45 18.61
CA ILE A 273 -21.92 -0.75 17.25
C ILE A 273 -22.79 -2.01 17.26
N ALA A 274 -22.36 -3.07 17.94
CA ALA A 274 -23.15 -4.29 18.11
C ALA A 274 -24.53 -4.02 18.72
N LEU A 275 -24.60 -3.18 19.75
CA LEU A 275 -25.85 -2.80 20.41
C LEU A 275 -26.76 -2.02 19.45
N ILE A 276 -26.23 -1.02 18.73
CA ILE A 276 -26.99 -0.22 17.76
C ILE A 276 -27.58 -1.10 16.65
N VAL A 277 -26.78 -2.00 16.08
CA VAL A 277 -27.21 -2.89 15.00
C VAL A 277 -28.31 -3.83 15.49
N THR A 278 -28.17 -4.36 16.71
CA THR A 278 -29.16 -5.26 17.33
C THR A 278 -30.49 -4.54 17.59
N ILE A 279 -30.46 -3.33 18.15
CA ILE A 279 -31.66 -2.52 18.40
C ILE A 279 -32.35 -2.11 17.10
N SER A 280 -31.56 -1.77 16.07
CA SER A 280 -32.09 -1.34 14.78
C SER A 280 -32.66 -2.49 13.94
N GLY A 281 -32.41 -3.75 14.33
CA GLY A 281 -32.83 -4.94 13.58
C GLY A 281 -32.17 -5.05 12.21
N TRP A 282 -31.03 -4.38 11.99
CA TRP A 282 -30.37 -4.33 10.69
C TRP A 282 -29.54 -5.59 10.42
N SER A 283 -29.72 -6.20 9.25
CA SER A 283 -28.83 -7.24 8.73
C SER A 283 -27.71 -6.60 7.91
N LEU A 284 -26.60 -6.24 8.57
CA LEU A 284 -25.45 -5.66 7.89
C LEU A 284 -24.61 -6.74 7.20
N TRP A 285 -24.06 -6.37 6.04
CA TRP A 285 -23.07 -7.17 5.33
C TRP A 285 -21.79 -7.22 6.16
N PHE A 286 -21.09 -8.36 6.14
CA PHE A 286 -19.88 -8.58 6.93
C PHE A 286 -18.85 -7.48 6.73
N GLU A 287 -18.60 -7.07 5.49
CA GLU A 287 -17.60 -6.05 5.14
C GLU A 287 -17.96 -4.68 5.72
N VAL A 288 -19.25 -4.34 5.73
CA VAL A 288 -19.76 -3.08 6.29
C VAL A 288 -19.66 -3.10 7.82
N TYR A 289 -20.07 -4.20 8.44
CA TYR A 289 -19.97 -4.36 9.89
C TYR A 289 -18.52 -4.33 10.37
N PHE A 290 -17.62 -5.03 9.68
CA PHE A 290 -16.18 -4.96 9.94
C PHE A 290 -15.66 -3.53 9.83
N LEU A 291 -16.01 -2.79 8.78
CA LEU A 291 -15.55 -1.41 8.62
C LEU A 291 -15.98 -0.51 9.76
N LEU A 292 -17.23 -0.65 10.22
CA LEU A 292 -17.76 0.11 11.34
C LEU A 292 -17.02 -0.20 12.65
N CYS A 293 -16.78 -1.49 12.93
CA CYS A 293 -15.99 -1.91 14.09
C CYS A 293 -14.55 -1.42 13.99
N TYR A 294 -13.93 -1.51 12.81
CA TYR A 294 -12.52 -1.17 12.55
C TYR A 294 -12.20 0.34 12.58
N LEU A 295 -13.20 1.22 12.70
CA LEU A 295 -12.99 2.69 12.67
C LEU A 295 -11.95 3.21 13.68
N PRO A 296 -11.95 2.81 14.97
CA PRO A 296 -10.95 3.29 15.92
C PRO A 296 -9.54 2.77 15.57
N CYS A 297 -9.44 1.50 15.14
CA CYS A 297 -8.19 0.95 14.62
C CYS A 297 -7.67 1.72 13.39
N LEU A 298 -8.55 2.07 12.44
CA LEU A 298 -8.20 2.85 11.25
C LEU A 298 -7.73 4.26 11.64
N ALA A 299 -8.43 4.92 12.57
CA ALA A 299 -8.04 6.23 13.08
C ALA A 299 -6.65 6.18 13.75
N CYS A 300 -6.40 5.15 14.55
CA CYS A 300 -5.09 4.94 15.16
C CYS A 300 -4.00 4.67 14.12
N TYR A 301 -4.28 3.84 13.10
CA TYR A 301 -3.35 3.60 12.00
C TYR A 301 -3.00 4.89 11.27
N MET A 302 -4.02 5.69 10.90
CA MET A 302 -3.86 6.98 10.22
C MET A 302 -3.00 7.94 11.02
N LEU A 303 -3.28 8.05 12.33
CA LEU A 303 -2.53 8.92 13.22
C LEU A 303 -1.06 8.47 13.34
N HIS A 304 -0.82 7.17 13.49
CA HIS A 304 0.54 6.63 13.56
C HIS A 304 1.30 6.80 12.24
N ALA A 305 0.63 6.59 11.11
CA ALA A 305 1.19 6.82 9.79
C ALA A 305 1.55 8.29 9.57
N TRP A 306 0.68 9.21 9.99
CA TRP A 306 0.96 10.64 9.95
C TRP A 306 2.21 10.99 10.74
N TRP A 307 2.29 10.58 12.00
CA TRP A 307 3.45 10.87 12.86
C TRP A 307 4.74 10.35 12.25
N LYS A 308 4.72 9.11 11.76
CA LYS A 308 5.90 8.52 11.14
C LYS A 308 6.30 9.27 9.88
N TRP A 309 5.36 9.56 8.99
CA TRP A 309 5.67 10.20 7.72
C TRP A 309 6.00 11.68 7.85
N HIS A 310 5.47 12.35 8.88
CA HIS A 310 5.93 13.68 9.27
C HIS A 310 7.43 13.65 9.61
N ASN A 311 7.86 12.71 10.46
CA ASN A 311 9.28 12.56 10.82
C ASN A 311 10.14 12.21 9.59
N ASP A 312 9.68 11.28 8.75
CA ASP A 312 10.37 10.93 7.50
C ASP A 312 10.48 12.15 6.55
N PHE A 313 9.44 12.98 6.48
CA PHE A 313 9.39 14.19 5.65
C PHE A 313 10.32 15.29 6.17
N MET A 314 10.31 15.58 7.47
CA MET A 314 11.23 16.56 8.08
C MET A 314 12.68 16.18 7.83
N MET A 315 12.99 14.88 7.94
CA MET A 315 14.32 14.36 7.67
C MET A 315 14.70 14.44 6.18
N SER A 316 13.72 14.40 5.27
CA SER A 316 13.94 14.65 3.84
C SER A 316 14.13 16.12 3.52
N CYS A 317 13.44 17.03 4.20
CA CYS A 317 13.65 18.47 4.07
C CYS A 317 15.07 18.87 4.47
N ASP A 318 15.55 18.38 5.62
CA ASP A 318 16.93 18.59 6.07
C ASP A 318 17.95 18.08 5.03
N MET A 319 17.74 16.89 4.46
CA MET A 319 18.60 16.40 3.36
C MET A 319 18.54 17.28 2.11
N TYR A 320 17.36 17.74 1.74
CA TYR A 320 17.16 18.56 0.54
C TYR A 320 17.88 19.91 0.66
N LEU A 321 17.77 20.57 1.82
CA LEU A 321 18.43 21.86 2.08
C LEU A 321 19.96 21.72 2.07
N ARG A 322 20.51 20.71 2.76
CA ARG A 322 21.95 20.41 2.73
C ARG A 322 22.47 20.12 1.32
N TRP A 323 21.67 19.45 0.50
CA TRP A 323 22.02 19.20 -0.89
C TRP A 323 22.07 20.49 -1.72
N GLY A 324 21.14 21.42 -1.47
CA GLY A 324 21.16 22.74 -2.09
C GLY A 324 22.43 23.52 -1.77
N GLU A 325 22.86 23.52 -0.50
CA GLU A 325 24.10 24.17 -0.04
C GLU A 325 25.34 23.61 -0.75
N LEU A 326 25.44 22.28 -0.86
CA LEU A 326 26.54 21.61 -1.57
C LEU A 326 26.58 22.01 -3.05
N GLN A 327 25.43 22.11 -3.73
CA GLN A 327 25.38 22.55 -5.13
C GLN A 327 25.73 24.03 -5.32
N SER A 328 25.45 24.89 -4.33
CA SER A 328 25.86 26.29 -4.37
C SER A 328 27.32 26.52 -4.05
N GLY A 329 27.96 25.64 -3.26
CA GLY A 329 29.39 25.72 -2.94
C GLY A 329 30.32 25.11 -4.00
N GLU A 330 29.78 24.31 -4.93
CA GLU A 330 30.50 23.78 -6.10
C GLU A 330 30.42 24.70 -7.35
N ARG A 331 29.69 25.83 -7.26
CA ARG A 331 29.67 26.89 -8.27
C ARG A 331 30.48 28.08 -7.77
#